data_AF-A0A356B2F1-F1
#
_entry.id   AF-A0A356B2F1-F1
#
_cell.length_a   1.000
_cell.length_b   1.000
_cell.length_c   1.000
_cell.angle_alpha   90.00
_cell.angle_beta   90.00
_cell.angle_gamma   90.00
#
_symmetry.space_group_name_H-M   'P 1'
#
loop_
_entity.id
_entity.type
_entity.pdbx_description
1 polymer ?
#
loop_
_entity_poly.entity_id
_entity_poly.type
_entity_poly.pdbx_seq_one_letter_code
_entity_poly.pdbx_strand_id
1 'polypeptide(L)' 'MWNKDPADWDNKTGEEIIQYITDTQPYGGIYLLHETAETVAALPMIIEFLLAQNVEFVTLE' A
#
# COMPACT_ATOMS: atom_id res chain seq x y z
N MET A 1 8.09 -3.89 13.06
CA MET A 1 8.78 -3.07 12.03
C MET A 1 8.08 -3.29 10.70
N TRP A 2 8.17 -2.34 9.77
CA TRP A 2 7.66 -2.42 8.40
C TRP A 2 8.82 -2.29 7.40
N ASN A 3 8.60 -2.67 6.14
CA ASN A 3 9.64 -2.57 5.08
C ASN A 3 9.13 -1.87 3.80
N LYS A 4 7.87 -1.42 3.78
CA LYS A 4 7.26 -0.61 2.73
C LYS A 4 6.48 0.53 3.38
N ASP A 5 6.79 1.77 3.02
CA ASP A 5 6.22 2.98 3.62
C ASP A 5 6.02 4.04 2.54
N PRO A 6 4.79 4.28 2.07
CA PRO A 6 4.49 5.35 1.12
C PRO A 6 4.49 6.74 1.76
N ALA A 7 4.69 6.84 3.09
CA ALA A 7 4.58 8.07 3.86
C ALA A 7 3.22 8.77 3.69
N ASP A 8 2.14 8.00 3.66
CA ASP A 8 0.77 8.49 3.43
C ASP A 8 0.26 9.48 4.50
N TRP A 9 0.92 9.54 5.65
CA TRP A 9 0.70 10.53 6.70
C TRP A 9 1.26 11.93 6.38
N ASP A 10 2.12 12.08 5.36
CA ASP A 10 2.80 13.33 5.00
C ASP A 10 2.19 14.00 3.76
N ASN A 11 0.86 14.25 3.81
CA ASN A 11 0.08 14.93 2.75
C ASN A 11 0.26 14.35 1.34
N LYS A 12 0.46 13.03 1.23
CA LYS A 12 0.53 12.33 -0.05
C LYS A 12 -0.83 12.23 -0.71
N THR A 13 -0.87 12.42 -2.03
CA THR A 13 -2.07 12.14 -2.82
C THR A 13 -2.28 10.64 -2.99
N GLY A 14 -3.52 10.23 -3.28
CA GLY A 14 -3.82 8.84 -3.60
C GLY A 14 -2.96 8.31 -4.76
N GLU A 15 -2.67 9.15 -5.76
CA GLU A 15 -1.81 8.82 -6.90
C GLU A 15 -0.36 8.55 -6.48
N GLU A 16 0.20 9.37 -5.58
CA GLU A 16 1.56 9.14 -5.05
C GLU A 16 1.65 7.84 -4.23
N ILE A 17 0.61 7.53 -3.44
CA ILE A 17 0.53 6.30 -2.64
C ILE A 17 0.47 5.08 -3.58
N ILE A 18 -0.39 5.12 -4.60
CA ILE A 18 -0.52 4.06 -5.60
C ILE A 18 0.81 3.88 -6.32
N GLN A 19 1.42 4.96 -6.81
CA GLN A 19 2.67 4.92 -7.55
C GLN A 19 3.78 4.25 -6.74
N TYR A 20 3.94 4.62 -5.46
CA TYR A 20 4.90 3.98 -4.57
C TYR A 20 4.66 2.47 -4.48
N ILE A 21 3.41 2.04 -4.27
CA ILE A 21 3.09 0.62 -4.11
C ILE A 21 3.36 -0.14 -5.42
N THR A 22 2.94 0.41 -6.56
CA THR A 22 3.10 -0.24 -7.87
C THR A 22 4.56 -0.31 -8.33
N ASP A 23 5.41 0.63 -7.90
CA ASP A 23 6.84 0.63 -8.23
C ASP A 23 7.66 -0.31 -7.35
N THR A 24 7.05 -0.90 -6.32
CA THR A 24 7.73 -1.78 -5.38
C THR A 24 7.43 -3.26 -5.64
N GLN A 25 8.43 -4.12 -5.44
CA GLN A 25 8.21 -5.58 -5.38
C GLN A 25 7.34 -5.94 -4.15
N PRO A 26 6.18 -6.60 -4.32
CA PRO A 26 5.21 -6.82 -3.24
C PRO A 26 5.50 -8.04 -2.35
N TYR A 27 6.32 -9.00 -2.81
CA TYR A 27 6.59 -10.24 -2.07
C TYR A 27 7.25 -9.98 -0.70
N GLY A 28 6.65 -10.50 0.37
CA GLY A 28 7.15 -10.31 1.75
C GLY A 28 7.05 -8.86 2.27
N GLY A 29 6.22 -8.03 1.63
CA GLY A 29 6.00 -6.64 2.04
C GLY A 29 5.13 -6.55 3.30
N ILE A 30 5.61 -5.76 4.27
CA ILE A 30 4.83 -5.23 5.38
C ILE A 30 4.67 -3.74 5.09
N TYR A 31 3.47 -3.37 4.66
CA TYR A 31 3.10 -2.00 4.31
C TYR A 31 2.60 -1.25 5.54
N LEU A 32 3.22 -0.11 5.85
CA LEU A 32 2.69 0.85 6.81
C LEU A 32 1.71 1.77 6.08
N LEU A 33 0.48 1.85 6.57
CA LEU A 33 -0.56 2.75 6.07
C LEU A 33 -1.31 3.36 7.25
N HIS A 34 -1.85 4.55 7.05
CA HIS A 34 -2.67 5.30 7.97
C HIS A 34 -4.04 5.57 7.33
N GLU A 35 -5.10 5.66 8.13
CA GLU A 35 -6.45 5.94 7.64
C GLU A 35 -6.61 7.43 7.29
N THR A 36 -5.98 7.87 6.20
CA THR A 36 -6.19 9.19 5.59
C THR A 36 -7.26 9.12 4.50
N ALA A 37 -7.87 10.25 4.13
CA ALA A 37 -8.85 10.29 3.04
C ALA A 37 -8.26 9.80 1.71
N GLU A 38 -7.00 10.15 1.44
CA GLU A 38 -6.25 9.75 0.25
C GLU A 38 -5.96 8.23 0.27
N THR A 39 -5.53 7.69 1.41
CA THR A 39 -5.32 6.24 1.58
C THR A 39 -6.61 5.45 1.39
N VAL A 40 -7.73 5.91 1.98
CA VAL A 40 -9.04 5.26 1.83
C VAL A 40 -9.51 5.27 0.37
N ALA A 41 -9.31 6.39 -0.34
CA ALA A 41 -9.65 6.50 -1.75
C ALA A 41 -8.78 5.59 -2.65
N ALA A 42 -7.50 5.45 -2.32
CA ALA A 42 -6.55 4.62 -3.06
C ALA A 42 -6.67 3.11 -2.78
N LEU A 43 -7.17 2.72 -1.60
CA LEU A 43 -7.16 1.35 -1.11
C LEU A 43 -7.77 0.31 -2.07
N PRO A 44 -8.92 0.56 -2.74
CA PRO A 44 -9.47 -0.42 -3.69
C PRO A 44 -8.51 -0.78 -4.82
N MET A 45 -7.86 0.22 -5.43
CA MET A 45 -6.89 -0.02 -6.52
C MET A 45 -5.64 -0.73 -6.01
N ILE A 46 -5.16 -0.37 -4.82
CA ILE A 46 -4.02 -1.02 -4.17
C ILE A 46 -4.30 -2.52 -3.98
N ILE A 47 -5.49 -2.87 -3.46
CA ILE A 47 -5.90 -4.26 -3.27
C ILE A 47 -5.96 -5.00 -4.61
N GLU A 48 -6.60 -4.40 -5.62
CA GLU A 48 -6.69 -4.99 -6.97
C GLU A 48 -5.31 -5.25 -7.58
N PHE A 49 -4.40 -4.28 -7.49
CA PHE A 49 -3.03 -4.41 -7.98
C PHE A 49 -2.29 -5.56 -7.28
N LEU A 50 -2.33 -5.62 -5.95
CA LEU A 50 -1.64 -6.65 -5.17
C LEU A 50 -2.19 -8.05 -5.48
N LEU A 51 -3.52 -8.22 -5.52
CA LEU A 51 -4.12 -9.51 -5.90
C LEU A 51 -3.69 -9.95 -7.32
N ALA A 52 -3.56 -9.01 -8.26
CA ALA A 52 -3.08 -9.31 -9.61
C ALA A 52 -1.62 -9.79 -9.66
N GLN A 53 -0.82 -9.51 -8.62
CA GLN A 53 0.56 -10.02 -8.50
C GLN A 53 0.64 -11.44 -7.89
N ASN A 54 -0.50 -12.11 -7.67
CA ASN A 54 -0.60 -13.41 -7.01
C ASN A 54 0.02 -13.43 -5.60
N VAL A 55 -0.13 -12.34 -4.83
CA VAL A 55 0.22 -12.33 -3.40
C VAL A 55 -1.00 -12.62 -2.52
N GLU A 56 -0.74 -13.21 -1.34
CA GLU A 56 -1.74 -13.44 -0.31
C GLU A 56 -1.64 -12.36 0.77
N PHE A 57 -2.78 -11.84 1.24
CA PHE A 57 -2.83 -10.96 2.39
C PHE A 57 -2.82 -11.79 3.68
N VAL A 58 -1.89 -11.47 4.58
CA VAL A 58 -1.76 -12.14 5.88
C VAL A 58 -1.73 -11.10 7.00
N THR A 59 -2.06 -11.53 8.22
CA THR A 59 -1.92 -10.72 9.43
C THR A 59 -0.55 -10.96 10.08
N LEU A 60 -0.07 -9.98 10.83
CA LEU A 60 1.06 -10.17 11.75
C LEU A 60 0.54 -10.75 13.07
N GLU A 61 1.31 -11.66 13.67
CA GLU A 61 1.07 -12.19 15.02
C GLU A 61 1.83 -11.39 16.10
#